data_AF-A0A5C1Y5H2-F1
#
_entry.id   AF-A0A5C1Y5H2-F1
#
_cell.length_a   1.000
_cell.length_b   1.000
_cell.length_c   1.000
_cell.angle_alpha   90.00
_cell.angle_beta   90.00
_cell.angle_gamma   90.00
#
_symmetry.space_group_name_H-M   'P 1'
#
loop_
_entity.id
_entity.type
_entity.pdbx_description
1 polymer ?
#
loop_
_entity_poly.entity_id
_entity_poly.type
_entity_poly.pdbx_seq_one_letter_code
_entity_poly.pdbx_strand_id
1 'polypeptide(L)' 'MSAQQDEHPIDVRVVGGDPTAEELAAATAVLRASLDELAGLHRKARRAPTAWERGRRILREPLTRGGWNGWAS' A
#
# COMPACT_ATOMS: atom_id res chain seq x y z
N MET A 1 -20.94 -9.12 12.11
CA MET A 1 -19.77 -8.47 12.75
C MET A 1 -19.40 -7.27 11.90
N SER A 2 -19.99 -6.12 12.21
CA SER A 2 -19.69 -4.87 11.50
C SER A 2 -18.28 -4.44 11.88
N ALA A 3 -17.42 -4.23 10.88
CA ALA A 3 -16.19 -3.47 11.09
C ALA A 3 -16.63 -2.03 11.36
N GLN A 4 -16.84 -1.70 12.63
CA GLN A 4 -16.85 -0.32 13.07
C GLN A 4 -15.47 0.19 12.68
N GLN A 5 -15.42 0.96 11.58
CA GLN A 5 -14.19 1.65 11.24
C GLN A 5 -13.99 2.61 12.40
N ASP A 6 -12.98 2.35 13.22
CA ASP A 6 -12.48 3.33 14.16
C ASP A 6 -12.03 4.53 13.31
N GLU A 7 -12.95 5.47 13.13
CA GLU A 7 -12.61 6.84 12.79
C GLU A 7 -11.89 7.36 14.02
N HIS A 8 -10.61 7.02 14.13
CA HIS A 8 -9.73 7.60 15.14
C HIS A 8 -9.50 9.04 14.70
N PRO A 9 -10.16 10.04 15.32
CA PRO A 9 -9.80 11.42 15.04
C PRO A 9 -8.33 11.55 15.41
N ILE A 10 -7.51 11.98 14.44
CA ILE A 10 -6.14 12.36 14.73
C ILE A 10 -6.22 13.53 15.71
N ASP A 11 -5.85 13.29 16.96
CA ASP A 11 -5.81 14.32 17.99
C ASP A 11 -4.52 15.12 17.84
N VAL A 12 -4.64 16.35 17.31
CA VAL A 12 -3.51 17.25 17.05
C VAL A 12 -3.60 18.43 18.01
N ARG A 13 -2.55 18.60 18.83
CA ARG A 13 -2.41 19.72 19.76
C ARG A 13 -1.31 20.67 19.30
N VAL A 14 -1.66 21.94 19.12
CA VAL A 14 -0.69 23.03 18.87
C VAL A 14 -0.09 23.46 20.19
N VAL A 15 1.24 23.39 20.31
CA VAL A 15 1.98 23.72 21.55
C VAL A 15 2.65 25.09 21.50
N GLY A 16 2.65 25.75 20.34
CA GLY A 16 3.21 27.09 20.16
C GLY A 16 2.89 27.67 18.77
N GLY A 17 2.95 28.99 18.67
CA GLY A 17 2.49 29.74 17.48
C GLY A 17 0.98 30.00 17.49
N ASP A 18 0.50 30.69 16.45
CA ASP A 18 -0.92 30.94 16.18
C ASP A 18 -1.22 30.60 14.71
N PRO A 19 -1.22 29.30 14.36
CA PRO A 19 -1.48 28.90 12.98
C PRO A 19 -2.91 29.25 12.60
N THR A 20 -3.07 29.72 11.38
CA THR A 20 -4.40 29.93 10.81
C THR A 20 -5.14 28.60 10.70
N ALA A 21 -6.48 28.67 10.65
CA ALA A 21 -7.31 27.48 10.45
C ALA A 21 -6.95 26.72 9.17
N GLU A 22 -6.55 27.45 8.11
CA GLU A 22 -6.14 26.87 6.84
C GLU A 22 -4.82 26.11 6.96
N GLU A 23 -3.81 26.68 7.62
CA GLU A 23 -2.53 26.02 7.85
C GLU A 23 -2.67 24.75 8.69
N LEU A 24 -3.49 24.80 9.74
CA LEU A 24 -3.78 23.63 10.57
C LEU A 24 -4.49 22.52 9.77
N ALA A 25 -5.43 22.90 8.91
CA ALA A 25 -6.12 21.96 8.02
C ALA A 25 -5.16 21.34 7.01
N ALA A 26 -4.29 22.14 6.39
CA ALA A 26 -3.28 21.66 5.45
C ALA A 26 -2.31 20.68 6.11
N ALA A 27 -1.77 21.02 7.29
CA ALA A 27 -0.90 20.14 8.05
C ALA A 27 -1.58 18.81 8.41
N THR A 28 -2.83 18.87 8.87
CA THR A 28 -3.61 17.68 9.22
C THR A 28 -3.88 16.79 7.99
N ALA A 29 -4.15 17.39 6.83
CA ALA A 29 -4.37 16.65 5.58
C ALA A 29 -3.11 15.88 5.15
N VAL A 30 -1.93 16.50 5.25
CA VAL A 30 -0.65 15.85 4.95
C VAL A 30 -0.42 14.68 5.91
N LEU A 31 -0.63 14.89 7.22
CA LEU A 31 -0.48 13.83 8.22
C LEU A 31 -1.41 12.64 7.95
N ARG A 32 -2.68 12.89 7.60
CA ARG A 32 -3.64 11.84 7.21
C ARG A 32 -3.15 11.05 6.00
N ALA A 33 -2.72 11.74 4.95
CA ALA A 33 -2.23 11.09 3.73
C ALA A 33 -1.01 10.19 4.00
N SER A 34 -0.06 10.65 4.81
CA SER A 34 1.12 9.85 5.19
C SER A 34 0.75 8.62 6.02
N LEU A 35 -0.21 8.73 6.93
CA LEU A 35 -0.71 7.61 7.71
C LEU A 35 -1.44 6.58 6.84
N ASP A 36 -2.27 7.05 5.90
CA ASP A 36 -2.97 6.18 4.95
C ASP A 36 -2.01 5.42 4.03
N GLU A 37 -0.94 6.07 3.58
CA GLU A 37 0.12 5.43 2.81
C GLU A 37 0.80 4.33 3.62
N LEU A 38 1.21 4.63 4.86
CA LEU A 38 1.84 3.66 5.76
C LEU A 38 0.91 2.47 6.03
N ALA A 39 -0.37 2.72 6.29
CA ALA A 39 -1.37 1.68 6.45
C ALA A 39 -1.58 0.86 5.16
N GLY A 40 -1.54 1.50 3.99
CA GLY A 40 -1.59 0.86 2.69
C GLY A 40 -0.40 -0.09 2.44
N LEU A 41 0.81 0.34 2.79
CA LEU A 41 2.01 -0.49 2.72
C LEU A 41 1.89 -1.71 3.65
N HIS A 42 1.43 -1.50 4.88
CA HIS A 42 1.22 -2.57 5.85
C HIS A 42 0.15 -3.57 5.38
N ARG A 43 -0.95 -3.08 4.75
CA ARG A 43 -1.98 -3.94 4.13
C ARG A 43 -1.42 -4.79 3.00
N LYS A 44 -0.59 -4.21 2.11
CA LYS A 44 0.05 -4.95 1.01
C LYS A 44 0.96 -6.05 1.55
N ALA A 45 1.77 -5.77 2.57
CA ALA A 45 2.67 -6.75 3.18
C ALA A 45 1.94 -7.93 3.84
N ARG A 46 0.76 -7.68 4.41
CA ARG A 46 -0.06 -8.70 5.08
C ARG A 46 -0.95 -9.52 4.16
N ARG A 47 -1.02 -9.20 2.87
CA ARG A 47 -1.90 -9.91 1.95
C ARG A 47 -1.39 -11.35 1.75
N ALA A 48 -2.29 -12.31 1.88
CA ALA A 48 -1.99 -13.69 1.51
C ALA A 48 -1.62 -13.78 0.01
N PRO A 49 -0.60 -14.58 -0.36
CA PRO A 49 -0.25 -14.80 -1.75
C PRO A 49 -1.41 -15.39 -2.57
N THR A 50 -1.64 -14.86 -3.76
CA THR A 50 -2.64 -15.41 -4.70
C THR A 50 -2.33 -16.83 -5.12
N ALA A 51 -3.32 -17.52 -5.67
CA ALA A 51 -3.09 -18.81 -6.33
C ALA A 51 -2.01 -18.72 -7.43
N TRP A 52 -2.00 -17.65 -8.23
CA TRP A 52 -0.98 -17.41 -9.25
C TRP A 52 0.42 -17.22 -8.66
N GLU A 53 0.57 -16.35 -7.66
CA GLU A 53 1.87 -16.10 -7.00
C GLU A 53 2.40 -17.36 -6.29
N ARG A 54 1.52 -18.16 -5.67
CA ARG A 54 1.90 -19.47 -5.08
C ARG A 54 2.33 -20.49 -6.12
N GLY A 55 1.69 -20.48 -7.29
CA GLY A 55 2.00 -21.38 -8.41
C GLY A 55 3.23 -20.97 -9.21
N ARG A 56 3.66 -19.70 -9.11
CA ARG A 56 4.81 -19.18 -9.84
C ARG A 56 6.09 -19.81 -9.32
N ARG A 57 6.63 -20.78 -10.05
CA ARG A 57 7.95 -21.35 -9.79
C ARG A 57 9.04 -20.48 -10.40
N ILE A 58 10.19 -20.42 -9.73
CA ILE A 58 11.40 -19.81 -10.28
C ILE A 58 11.80 -20.58 -11.54
N LEU A 59 12.20 -19.84 -12.59
CA LEU A 59 12.83 -20.42 -13.77
C LEU A 59 14.14 -21.08 -13.34
N ARG A 60 14.23 -22.40 -13.47
CA ARG A 60 15.45 -23.15 -13.14
C ARG A 60 16.53 -22.98 -14.21
N GLU A 61 16.13 -22.53 -15.39
CA GLU A 61 16.99 -22.29 -16.53
C GLU A 61 16.51 -21.03 -17.27
N PRO A 62 17.43 -20.22 -17.84
CA PRO A 62 17.05 -19.09 -18.69
C PRO A 62 16.18 -19.52 -19.87
N LEU A 63 15.25 -18.66 -20.28
CA LEU A 63 14.45 -18.90 -21.48
C LEU A 63 15.31 -18.74 -22.73
N THR A 64 15.48 -19.81 -23.50
CA THR A 64 16.11 -19.75 -24.81
C THR A 64 15.26 -18.93 -25.77
N ARG A 65 15.88 -17.96 -26.45
CA ARG A 65 15.21 -17.15 -27.47
C ARG A 65 14.66 -18.06 -28.57
N GLY A 66 13.35 -17.98 -28.84
CA GLY A 66 12.70 -18.85 -29.84
C GLY A 66 12.39 -20.27 -29.38
N GLY A 67 12.48 -20.59 -28.08
CA GLY A 67 12.03 -21.89 -27.56
C GLY A 67 10.50 -22.06 -27.54
N TRP A 68 9.75 -20.98 -27.70
CA TRP A 68 8.29 -20.94 -27.50
C TRP A 68 7.47 -21.25 -28.76
N ASN A 69 8.08 -21.22 -29.95
CA ASN A 69 7.44 -21.49 -31.24
C ASN A 69 7.85 -22.84 -31.84
N GLY A 70 8.40 -23.77 -31.04
CA GLY A 70 8.85 -25.10 -31.52
C GLY A 70 7.74 -26.02 -32.05
N TRP A 71 6.47 -25.66 -31.83
CA TRP A 71 5.30 -26.37 -32.35
C TRP A 71 4.81 -25.83 -33.71
N ALA A 72 5.37 -24.73 -34.19
CA ALA A 72 4.95 -24.07 -35.43
C ALA A 72 5.69 -24.60 -36.68
N SER A 73 6.26 -25.81 -36.60
CA SER A 73 6.96 -26.51 -37.70
C SER A 73 6.11 -27.62 -38.29
#